data_AF-A0A2G9EIW0-F1
#
_entry.id   AF-A0A2G9EIW0-F1
#
_cell.length_a   1.000
_cell.length_b   1.000
_cell.length_c   1.000
_cell.angle_alpha   90.00
_cell.angle_beta   90.00
_cell.angle_gamma   90.00
#
_symmetry.space_group_name_H-M   'P 1'
#
loop_
_entity.id
_entity.type
_entity.pdbx_description
1 polymer ?
#
loop_
_entity_poly.entity_id
_entity_poly.type
_entity_poly.pdbx_seq_one_letter_code
_entity_poly.pdbx_strand_id
1 'polypeptide(L)' 'MATLTINTDEKTAENFYAFCEELGLDMSTAITLYMKACLREQKIPFELKVAKKEVVQNVRTAPATIEELLENYDI' A
#
# COMPACT_ATOMS: atom_id res chain seq x y z
N MET A 1 -13.08 31.06 -3.71
CA MET A 1 -11.74 30.44 -3.76
C MET A 1 -11.36 30.11 -2.33
N ALA A 2 -10.87 28.91 -2.06
CA ALA A 2 -10.40 28.48 -0.75
C ALA A 2 -8.90 28.15 -0.85
N THR A 3 -8.15 28.42 0.21
CA THR A 3 -6.71 28.13 0.28
C THR A 3 -6.48 26.88 1.11
N LEU A 4 -5.64 25.98 0.61
CA LEU A 4 -5.22 24.77 1.31
C LEU A 4 -3.71 24.80 1.52
N THR A 5 -3.26 24.63 2.76
CA THR A 5 -1.84 24.46 3.11
C THR A 5 -1.62 23.00 3.47
N ILE A 6 -0.70 22.34 2.77
CA ILE A 6 -0.36 20.92 2.99
C ILE A 6 1.05 20.86 3.57
N ASN A 7 1.21 20.20 4.71
CA ASN A 7 2.52 19.89 5.28
C ASN A 7 2.95 18.49 4.80
N THR A 8 4.11 18.41 4.15
CA THR A 8 4.70 17.17 3.63
C THR A 8 6.22 17.34 3.55
N ASP A 9 6.95 16.26 3.33
CA ASP A 9 8.40 16.33 3.09
C ASP A 9 8.71 16.80 1.65
N GLU A 10 9.87 17.43 1.49
CA GLU A 10 10.33 18.01 0.23
C GLU A 10 10.35 16.98 -0.92
N LYS A 11 10.86 15.78 -0.66
CA LYS A 11 10.96 14.73 -1.66
C LYS A 11 9.58 14.25 -2.14
N THR A 12 8.61 14.12 -1.24
CA THR A 12 7.22 13.79 -1.62
C THR A 12 6.60 14.89 -2.47
N ALA A 13 6.82 16.16 -2.13
CA ALA A 13 6.30 17.29 -2.90
C ALA A 13 6.89 17.33 -4.32
N GLU A 14 8.21 17.18 -4.45
CA GLU A 14 8.91 17.16 -5.74
C GLU A 14 8.44 15.99 -6.63
N ASN A 15 8.37 14.78 -6.06
CA ASN A 15 7.91 13.60 -6.81
C ASN A 15 6.47 13.76 -7.28
N PHE A 16 5.59 14.30 -6.42
CA PHE A 16 4.19 14.52 -6.80
C PHE A 16 4.06 15.63 -7.86
N TYR A 17 4.87 16.68 -7.79
CA TYR A 17 4.92 17.72 -8.82
C TYR A 17 5.29 17.14 -10.19
N ALA A 18 6.39 16.38 -10.28
CA ALA A 18 6.82 15.73 -11.51
C ALA A 18 5.75 14.76 -12.06
N PHE A 19 5.15 13.95 -11.19
CA PHE A 19 4.04 13.08 -11.57
C PHE A 19 2.84 13.85 -12.16
N CYS A 20 2.48 15.01 -11.59
CA CYS A 20 1.41 15.84 -12.13
C CYS A 20 1.77 16.42 -13.51
N GLU A 21 3.01 16.88 -13.71
CA GLU A 21 3.48 17.38 -15.00
C GLU A 21 3.47 16.31 -16.09
N GLU A 22 3.85 15.06 -15.78
CA GLU A 22 3.74 13.93 -16.71
C GLU A 22 2.30 13.66 -17.15
N LEU A 23 1.32 13.93 -16.27
CA LEU A 23 -0.10 13.86 -16.58
C LEU A 23 -0.65 15.12 -17.29
N GLY A 24 0.16 16.16 -17.45
CA GLY A 24 -0.26 17.45 -18.01
C GLY A 24 -1.16 18.27 -17.08
N LEU A 25 -1.01 18.11 -15.77
CA LEU A 25 -1.81 18.78 -14.74
C LEU A 25 -0.91 19.54 -13.76
N ASP A 26 -1.42 20.62 -13.17
CA ASP A 26 -0.78 21.19 -11.98
C ASP A 26 -1.21 20.45 -10.69
N MET A 27 -0.42 20.60 -9.63
CA MET A 27 -0.71 19.98 -8.33
C MET A 27 -2.11 20.36 -7.80
N SER A 28 -2.53 21.61 -8.00
CA SER A 28 -3.83 22.11 -7.53
C SER A 28 -4.99 21.37 -8.18
N THR A 29 -4.88 21.08 -9.48
CA THR A 29 -5.85 20.35 -10.27
C THR A 29 -5.89 18.89 -9.83
N ALA A 30 -4.73 18.26 -9.63
CA ALA A 30 -4.65 16.88 -9.13
C ALA A 30 -5.30 16.73 -7.75
N ILE A 31 -4.98 17.62 -6.80
CA ILE A 31 -5.58 17.61 -5.45
C ILE A 31 -7.09 17.90 -5.51
N THR A 32 -7.52 18.80 -6.38
CA THR A 32 -8.95 19.08 -6.58
C THR A 32 -9.70 17.87 -7.14
N LEU A 33 -9.11 17.16 -8.12
CA LEU A 33 -9.68 15.93 -8.67
C LEU A 33 -9.79 14.85 -7.61
N TYR A 34 -8.75 14.69 -6.78
CA TYR A 34 -8.76 13.76 -5.66
C TYR A 34 -9.91 14.07 -4.69
N MET A 35 -10.05 15.33 -4.25
CA MET A 35 -11.16 15.74 -3.37
C MET A 35 -12.53 15.48 -4.01
N LYS A 36 -12.69 15.77 -5.31
CA LYS A 36 -13.94 15.50 -6.04
C LYS A 36 -14.25 14.02 -6.13
N ALA A 37 -13.25 13.17 -6.35
CA ALA A 37 -13.41 11.72 -6.34
C ALA A 37 -13.86 11.23 -4.95
N CYS A 38 -13.23 11.75 -3.88
CA CYS A 38 -13.64 11.43 -2.50
C CYS A 38 -15.11 11.75 -2.26
N LEU A 39 -15.54 12.96 -2.63
CA LEU A 39 -16.90 13.44 -2.40
C LEU A 39 -17.93 12.71 -3.27
N ARG A 40 -17.58 12.36 -4.50
CA ARG A 40 -18.46 11.61 -5.39
C ARG A 40 -18.70 10.18 -4.91
N GLU A 41 -17.66 9.54 -4.39
CA GLU A 41 -17.69 8.11 -4.05
C GLU A 41 -17.86 7.85 -2.54
N GLN A 42 -17.84 8.90 -1.72
CA GLN A 42 -17.93 8.84 -0.25
C GLN A 42 -16.87 7.90 0.37
N LYS A 43 -15.68 7.88 -0.21
CA LYS A 43 -14.51 7.10 0.25
C LYS A 43 -13.22 7.75 -0.22
N ILE A 44 -12.09 7.36 0.34
CA ILE A 44 -10.79 7.66 -0.26
C ILE A 44 -10.66 6.91 -1.59
N PRO A 45 -10.27 7.55 -2.72
CA PRO A 45 -10.25 6.94 -4.05
C PRO A 45 -9.03 6.03 -4.27
N PHE A 46 -8.64 5.30 -3.24
CA PHE A 46 -7.66 4.22 -3.27
C PHE A 46 -7.91 3.28 -2.08
N GLU A 47 -7.39 2.07 -2.16
CA GLU A 47 -7.52 1.07 -1.10
C GLU A 47 -6.59 1.42 0.08
N LEU A 48 -7.13 1.41 1.31
CA LEU A 48 -6.35 1.62 2.53
C LEU A 48 -5.87 0.27 3.09
N LYS A 49 -4.55 0.09 3.17
CA LYS A 49 -3.93 -1.10 3.78
C LYS A 49 -3.09 -0.68 4.97
N VAL A 50 -3.30 -1.34 6.11
CA VAL A 50 -2.33 -1.32 7.20
C VAL A 50 -1.25 -2.32 6.84
N ALA A 51 -0.01 -1.85 6.68
CA ALA A 51 1.13 -2.75 6.55
C ALA A 51 1.26 -3.55 7.84
N LYS A 52 0.66 -4.74 7.90
CA LYS A 52 1.02 -5.73 8.90
C LYS A 52 2.46 -6.11 8.56
N LYS A 53 3.40 -5.70 9.40
CA LYS A 53 4.74 -6.26 9.38
C LYS A 53 4.55 -7.73 9.70
N GLU A 54 4.45 -8.57 8.67
CA GLU A 54 4.38 -10.00 8.87
C GLU A 54 5.61 -10.38 9.67
N VAL A 55 5.39 -10.82 10.90
CA VAL A 55 6.42 -11.53 11.63
C VAL A 55 6.63 -12.77 10.78
N VAL A 56 7.72 -12.78 10.01
CA VAL A 56 8.19 -13.98 9.32
C VAL A 56 8.54 -14.98 10.41
N GLN A 57 7.53 -15.67 10.94
CA GLN A 57 7.74 -16.93 11.64
C GLN A 57 8.17 -17.88 10.54
N ASN A 58 9.49 -18.03 10.42
CA ASN A 58 10.11 -19.14 9.73
C ASN A 58 9.63 -20.44 10.39
N VAL A 59 8.41 -20.89 10.08
CA VAL A 59 8.01 -22.26 10.33
C VAL A 59 8.68 -23.08 9.23
N ARG A 60 9.98 -23.34 9.43
CA ARG A 60 10.65 -24.49 8.87
C ARG A 60 10.02 -25.73 9.49
N THR A 61 8.81 -26.10 9.11
CA THR A 61 8.47 -27.53 9.13
C THR A 61 8.97 -28.06 7.81
N ALA A 62 10.22 -28.53 7.80
CA ALA A 62 10.59 -29.54 6.83
C ALA A 62 9.55 -30.68 6.95
N PRO A 63 9.07 -31.25 5.85
CA PRO A 63 8.25 -32.46 5.94
C PRO A 63 9.06 -33.51 6.70
N ALA A 64 8.44 -34.11 7.72
CA ALA A 64 8.94 -35.31 8.40
C ALA A 64 9.48 -36.28 7.33
N THR A 65 10.72 -36.74 7.49
CA THR A 65 11.33 -37.65 6.51
C THR A 65 10.50 -38.92 6.42
N ILE A 66 10.56 -39.63 5.29
CA ILE A 66 9.83 -40.89 5.08
C ILE A 66 10.12 -41.90 6.21
N GLU A 67 11.29 -41.80 6.84
CA GLU A 67 11.70 -42.63 7.99
C GLU A 67 10.76 -42.46 9.19
N GLU A 68 10.37 -41.23 9.55
CA GLU A 68 9.44 -40.96 10.68
C GLU A 68 8.01 -41.44 10.40
N LEU A 69 7.62 -41.57 9.12
CA LEU A 69 6.31 -42.08 8.74
C LEU A 69 6.22 -43.61 8.84
N LEU A 70 7.34 -44.31 8.66
CA LEU A 70 7.40 -45.77 8.73
C LEU A 70 7.45 -46.29 10.17
N GLU A 71 8.00 -45.51 11.10
CA GLU A 71 8.10 -45.92 12.52
C GLU A 71 6.74 -45.97 13.25
N ASN A 72 5.71 -45.31 12.70
CA ASN A 72 4.35 -45.33 13.25
C ASN A 72 3.43 -46.41 12.65
N TYR A 73 3.92 -47.22 11.72
CA TYR A 73 3.23 -48.41 11.24
C TYR A 73 3.94 -49.64 11.81
N ASP A 74 3.37 -50.19 12.88
CA ASP A 74 3.78 -51.50 13.43
C ASP A 74 3.24 -52.62 12.51
N ILE A 75 3.81 -52.72 11.29
CA ILE A 75 3.73 -53.88 10.38
C ILE A 75 5.02 -54.05 9.57
#